data_AF-A0AAV2ITE6-F1
#
_entry.id   AF-A0AAV2ITE6-F1
#
_cell.length_a   1.000
_cell.length_b   1.000
_cell.length_c   1.000
_cell.angle_alpha   90.00
_cell.angle_beta   90.00
_cell.angle_gamma   90.00
#
_symmetry.space_group_name_H-M   'P 1'
#
loop_
_entity.id
_entity.type
_entity.pdbx_description
1 polymer ?
#
loop_
_entity_poly.entity_id
_entity_poly.type
_entity_poly.pdbx_seq_one_letter_code
_entity_poly.pdbx_strand_id
1 'polypeptide(L)'
;VTFFFYSFVKDAFNLNTYSSKDDVINAIGRVPHRKGDYTDTGLGITYMDEVQLADGVVRPGVVKVGLVITDGISQEPGKTKSAAEAARARGIEIFAVGVGSWVTNTELQAIAGDSKRVVKVGNYDELNTITKPLAQMTCISK
;
A
#
# COMPACT_ATOMS: atom_id res chain seq x y z
N VAL A 1 5.35 6.39 -3.67
CA VAL A 1 4.99 6.22 -2.23
C VAL A 1 3.91 7.21 -1.91
N THR A 2 2.77 6.74 -1.43
CA THR A 2 1.57 7.57 -1.25
C THR A 2 1.00 7.39 0.13
N PHE A 3 0.69 8.52 0.75
CA PHE A 3 0.03 8.57 2.04
C PHE A 3 -1.31 9.27 1.83
N PHE A 4 -2.37 8.64 2.33
CA PHE A 4 -3.74 9.12 2.17
C PHE A 4 -4.22 9.74 3.50
N PHE A 5 -5.01 10.81 3.41
CA PHE A 5 -5.73 11.40 4.55
C PHE A 5 -7.05 12.03 4.11
N TYR A 6 -8.11 11.77 4.88
CA TYR A 6 -9.42 12.44 4.88
C TYR A 6 -10.18 12.49 3.53
N SER A 7 -9.69 13.25 2.56
CA SER A 7 -10.30 13.42 1.22
C SER A 7 -9.27 13.75 0.13
N PHE A 8 -7.97 13.69 0.44
CA PHE A 8 -6.92 14.01 -0.52
C PHE A 8 -5.85 12.93 -0.49
N VAL A 9 -5.55 12.43 -1.69
CA VAL A 9 -4.37 11.62 -1.91
C VAL A 9 -3.27 12.53 -2.42
N LYS A 10 -2.11 12.50 -1.77
CA LYS A 10 -0.95 13.26 -2.22
C LYS A 10 0.29 12.39 -2.19
N ASP A 11 0.90 12.30 -3.34
CA ASP A 11 2.18 11.63 -3.50
C ASP A 11 3.26 12.27 -2.64
N ALA A 12 4.06 11.42 -2.01
CA ALA A 12 5.36 11.84 -1.52
C ALA A 12 6.31 12.06 -2.71
N PHE A 13 6.32 11.10 -3.64
CA PHE A 13 7.06 11.14 -4.91
C PHE A 13 6.62 10.00 -5.83
N ASN A 14 6.89 10.15 -7.12
CA ASN A 14 6.57 9.18 -8.18
C ASN A 14 7.65 8.11 -8.34
N LEU A 15 7.30 6.99 -8.98
CA LEU A 15 8.21 5.86 -9.20
C LEU A 15 9.42 6.19 -10.08
N ASN A 16 9.35 7.29 -10.85
CA ASN A 16 10.41 7.77 -11.73
C ASN A 16 11.20 8.96 -11.15
N THR A 17 10.94 9.37 -9.91
CA THR A 17 11.57 10.56 -9.31
C THR A 17 13.03 10.30 -8.90
N TYR A 18 13.35 9.11 -8.40
CA TYR A 18 14.68 8.77 -7.88
C TYR A 18 15.20 7.47 -8.52
N SER A 19 16.51 7.40 -8.74
CA SER A 19 17.19 6.24 -9.33
C SER A 19 18.14 5.51 -8.37
N SER A 20 18.39 6.06 -7.18
CA SER A 20 19.24 5.46 -6.14
C SER A 20 18.42 5.05 -4.92
N LYS A 21 18.87 3.98 -4.25
CA LYS A 21 18.25 3.51 -3.00
C LYS A 21 18.32 4.58 -1.90
N ASP A 22 19.45 5.27 -1.79
CA ASP A 22 19.68 6.25 -0.74
C ASP A 22 18.77 7.47 -0.90
N ASP A 23 18.55 7.94 -2.12
CA ASP A 23 17.61 9.05 -2.39
C ASP A 23 16.17 8.66 -2.04
N VAL A 24 15.76 7.44 -2.36
CA VAL A 24 14.43 6.92 -1.98
C VAL A 24 14.28 6.87 -0.46
N ILE A 25 15.26 6.33 0.26
CA ILE A 25 15.25 6.27 1.73
C ILE A 25 15.19 7.68 2.33
N ASN A 26 16.02 8.59 1.84
CA ASN A 26 16.05 9.98 2.30
C ASN A 26 14.72 10.71 2.02
N ALA A 27 14.11 10.46 0.86
CA ALA A 27 12.82 11.04 0.51
C ALA A 27 11.69 10.52 1.41
N ILE A 28 11.67 9.21 1.69
CA ILE A 28 10.71 8.60 2.63
C ILE A 28 10.86 9.21 4.03
N GLY A 29 12.10 9.38 4.53
CA GLY A 29 12.37 9.97 5.84
C GLY A 29 11.94 11.44 5.98
N ARG A 30 11.69 12.13 4.87
CA ARG A 30 11.21 13.53 4.84
C ARG A 30 9.70 13.64 4.67
N VAL A 31 8.98 12.53 4.50
CA VAL A 31 7.52 12.58 4.34
C VAL A 31 6.90 12.94 5.68
N PRO A 32 6.21 14.10 5.80
CA PRO A 32 5.59 14.46 7.05
C PRO A 32 4.42 13.51 7.33
N HIS A 33 4.35 13.01 8.57
CA HIS A 33 3.11 12.41 9.06
C HIS A 33 2.03 13.49 9.03
N ARG A 34 0.98 13.29 8.25
CA ARG A 34 -0.16 14.21 8.25
C ARG A 34 -1.19 13.66 9.22
N LYS A 35 -1.70 14.49 10.12
CA LYS A 35 -2.84 14.09 10.94
C LYS A 35 -4.11 14.28 10.12
N GLY A 36 -5.01 13.31 10.22
CA GLY A 36 -6.39 13.41 9.74
C GLY A 36 -7.27 12.54 10.65
N ASP A 37 -8.55 12.86 10.71
CA ASP A 37 -9.51 12.18 11.60
C ASP A 37 -10.22 11.00 10.90
N TYR A 38 -9.80 10.63 9.68
CA TYR A 38 -10.48 9.66 8.82
C TYR A 38 -9.52 8.83 7.96
N THR A 39 -9.84 7.54 7.82
CA THR A 39 -9.08 6.58 7.01
C THR A 39 -9.91 5.99 5.85
N ASP A 40 -9.64 6.46 4.63
CA ASP A 40 -10.19 6.02 3.34
C ASP A 40 -9.14 5.21 2.56
N THR A 41 -8.97 3.97 2.98
CA THR A 41 -8.05 3.05 2.32
C THR A 41 -8.45 2.83 0.85
N GLY A 42 -9.74 2.87 0.53
CA GLY A 42 -10.25 2.69 -0.83
C GLY A 42 -9.76 3.77 -1.78
N LEU A 43 -9.89 5.05 -1.39
CA LEU A 43 -9.41 6.16 -2.20
C LEU A 43 -7.89 6.09 -2.45
N GLY A 44 -7.11 5.72 -1.43
CA GLY A 44 -5.67 5.52 -1.57
C GLY A 44 -5.31 4.42 -2.57
N ILE A 45 -6.03 3.30 -2.55
CA ILE A 45 -5.86 2.19 -3.49
C ILE A 45 -6.21 2.63 -4.92
N THR A 46 -7.37 3.30 -5.11
CA THR A 46 -7.77 3.82 -6.42
C THR A 46 -6.71 4.76 -7.00
N TYR A 47 -6.17 5.66 -6.18
CA TYR A 47 -5.14 6.59 -6.64
C TYR A 47 -3.83 5.88 -6.99
N MET A 48 -3.37 4.94 -6.16
CA MET A 48 -2.18 4.14 -6.45
C MET A 48 -2.32 3.45 -7.81
N ASP A 49 -3.48 2.87 -8.07
CA ASP A 49 -3.78 2.14 -9.29
C ASP A 49 -3.90 3.05 -10.52
N GLU A 50 -4.74 4.07 -10.46
CA GLU A 50 -5.11 4.89 -11.60
C GLU A 50 -4.13 6.04 -11.89
N VAL A 51 -3.23 6.35 -10.94
CA VAL A 51 -2.26 7.44 -11.10
C VAL A 51 -0.83 6.90 -11.05
N GLN A 52 -0.45 6.16 -10.01
CA GLN A 52 0.97 5.78 -9.84
C GLN A 52 1.37 4.53 -10.63
N LEU A 53 0.45 3.57 -10.73
CA LEU A 53 0.64 2.28 -11.39
C LEU A 53 -0.08 2.20 -12.74
N ALA A 54 -0.59 3.34 -13.21
CA ALA A 54 -1.24 3.47 -14.51
C ALA A 54 -0.30 3.08 -15.66
N ASP A 55 -0.89 2.49 -16.70
CA ASP A 55 -0.16 2.18 -17.93
C ASP A 55 0.37 3.48 -18.56
N GLY A 56 1.67 3.51 -18.86
CA GLY A 56 2.37 4.71 -19.34
C GLY A 56 3.11 5.49 -18.24
N VAL A 57 2.78 5.29 -16.95
CA VAL A 57 3.56 5.81 -15.82
C VAL A 57 4.62 4.78 -15.41
N VAL A 58 4.24 3.51 -15.37
CA VAL A 58 5.15 2.40 -15.07
C VAL A 58 5.83 1.84 -16.32
N ARG A 59 6.99 1.22 -16.12
CA ARG A 59 7.74 0.56 -17.20
C ARG A 59 6.90 -0.60 -17.80
N PRO A 60 6.94 -0.80 -19.12
CA PRO A 60 6.24 -1.92 -19.74
C PRO A 60 6.84 -3.27 -19.32
N GLY A 61 5.99 -4.30 -19.22
CA GLY A 61 6.42 -5.68 -18.97
C GLY A 61 6.86 -6.01 -17.54
N VAL A 62 6.72 -5.08 -16.58
CA VAL A 62 7.08 -5.31 -15.17
C VAL A 62 5.87 -5.72 -14.33
N VAL A 63 6.11 -6.45 -13.24
CA VAL A 63 5.09 -6.72 -12.23
C VAL A 63 4.79 -5.43 -11.45
N LYS A 64 3.50 -5.10 -11.29
CA LYS A 64 3.04 -3.98 -10.47
C LYS A 64 2.75 -4.49 -9.07
N VAL A 65 3.38 -3.92 -8.05
CA VAL A 65 3.22 -4.32 -6.64
C VAL A 65 2.67 -3.14 -5.85
N GLY A 66 1.60 -3.37 -5.10
CA GLY A 66 1.04 -2.43 -4.14
C GLY A 66 1.25 -2.93 -2.70
N LEU A 67 1.73 -2.06 -1.81
CA LEU A 67 1.86 -2.36 -0.39
C LEU A 67 0.98 -1.40 0.42
N VAL A 68 -0.08 -1.93 1.04
CA VAL A 68 -1.01 -1.17 1.88
C VAL A 68 -0.66 -1.43 3.34
N ILE A 69 -0.35 -0.37 4.09
CA ILE A 69 -0.10 -0.43 5.54
C ILE A 69 -1.21 0.35 6.23
N THR A 70 -1.97 -0.28 7.12
CA THR A 70 -3.06 0.36 7.86
C THR A 70 -3.12 -0.16 9.30
N ASP A 71 -3.45 0.72 10.24
CA ASP A 71 -3.58 0.42 11.67
C ASP A 71 -5.04 0.48 12.16
N GLY A 72 -5.97 0.91 11.30
CA GLY A 72 -7.38 1.08 11.61
C GLY A 72 -8.30 0.34 10.64
N ILE A 73 -9.57 0.27 11.04
CA ILE A 73 -10.67 -0.22 10.20
C ILE A 73 -10.99 0.86 9.18
N SER A 74 -11.06 0.50 7.90
CA SER A 74 -11.57 1.40 6.87
C SER A 74 -13.00 1.80 7.23
N GLN A 75 -13.25 3.09 7.22
CA GLN A 75 -14.57 3.62 7.51
C GLN A 75 -15.57 3.32 6.37
N GLU A 76 -15.07 2.90 5.19
CA GLU A 76 -15.86 2.42 4.05
C GLU A 76 -15.32 1.08 3.50
N PRO A 77 -15.54 -0.04 4.21
CA PRO A 77 -15.00 -1.35 3.83
C PRO A 77 -15.46 -1.81 2.44
N GLY A 78 -16.70 -1.48 2.05
CA GLY A 78 -17.25 -1.81 0.73
C GLY A 78 -16.48 -1.12 -0.40
N LYS A 79 -16.22 0.19 -0.29
CA LYS A 79 -15.41 0.93 -1.28
C LYS A 79 -13.98 0.43 -1.32
N THR A 80 -13.41 0.14 -0.15
CA THR A 80 -12.05 -0.39 -0.02
C THR A 80 -11.90 -1.72 -0.75
N LYS A 81 -12.85 -2.64 -0.56
CA LYS A 81 -12.89 -3.91 -1.27
C LYS A 81 -13.01 -3.71 -2.79
N SER A 82 -13.95 -2.88 -3.25
CA SER A 82 -14.15 -2.65 -4.69
C SER A 82 -12.91 -2.03 -5.35
N ALA A 83 -12.26 -1.06 -4.69
CA ALA A 83 -11.02 -0.45 -5.18
C ALA A 83 -9.89 -1.48 -5.30
N ALA A 84 -9.74 -2.33 -4.28
CA ALA A 84 -8.73 -3.38 -4.27
C ALA A 84 -8.99 -4.46 -5.34
N GLU A 85 -10.26 -4.83 -5.56
CA GLU A 85 -10.66 -5.75 -6.63
C GLU A 85 -10.33 -5.19 -8.01
N ALA A 86 -10.64 -3.91 -8.27
CA ALA A 86 -10.30 -3.23 -9.52
C ALA A 86 -8.78 -3.22 -9.78
N ALA A 87 -7.99 -2.85 -8.76
CA ALA A 87 -6.53 -2.84 -8.85
C ALA A 87 -5.93 -4.21 -9.13
N ARG A 88 -6.41 -5.26 -8.45
CA ARG A 88 -5.98 -6.64 -8.73
C ARG A 88 -6.40 -7.12 -10.10
N ALA A 89 -7.61 -6.76 -10.57
CA ALA A 89 -8.06 -7.09 -11.93
C ALA A 89 -7.19 -6.43 -13.01
N ARG A 90 -6.57 -5.28 -12.71
CA ARG A 90 -5.56 -4.61 -13.56
C ARG A 90 -4.14 -5.19 -13.42
N GLY A 91 -3.99 -6.32 -12.72
CA GLY A 91 -2.72 -7.03 -12.58
C GLY A 91 -1.78 -6.47 -11.52
N ILE A 92 -2.28 -5.67 -10.57
CA ILE A 92 -1.51 -5.21 -9.42
C ILE A 92 -1.55 -6.27 -8.31
N GLU A 93 -0.37 -6.70 -7.87
CA GLU A 93 -0.20 -7.63 -6.76
C GLU A 93 -0.20 -6.83 -5.44
N ILE A 94 -1.29 -6.92 -4.67
CA ILE A 94 -1.46 -6.15 -3.44
C ILE A 94 -1.07 -6.99 -2.22
N PHE A 95 -0.21 -6.42 -1.38
CA PHE A 95 0.16 -6.91 -0.06
C PHE A 95 -0.44 -5.99 1.00
N ALA A 96 -1.02 -6.56 2.05
CA ALA A 96 -1.66 -5.81 3.12
C ALA A 96 -0.96 -6.07 4.45
N VAL A 97 -0.52 -5.00 5.12
CA VAL A 97 0.10 -5.03 6.43
C VAL A 97 -0.80 -4.33 7.43
N GLY A 98 -1.33 -5.09 8.37
CA GLY A 98 -2.08 -4.58 9.51
C GLY A 98 -1.18 -4.29 10.70
N VAL A 99 -1.34 -3.12 11.33
CA VAL A 99 -0.62 -2.77 12.56
C VAL A 99 -1.61 -2.66 13.72
N GLY A 100 -1.29 -3.25 14.86
CA GLY A 100 -2.13 -3.17 16.05
C GLY A 100 -3.37 -4.09 15.99
N SER A 101 -4.32 -3.83 16.89
CA SER A 101 -5.48 -4.70 17.10
C SER A 101 -6.72 -4.29 16.31
N TRP A 102 -6.81 -3.04 15.86
CA TRP A 102 -8.05 -2.48 15.31
C TRP A 102 -8.40 -3.02 13.92
N VAL A 103 -7.40 -3.20 13.04
CA VAL A 103 -7.65 -3.76 11.71
C VAL A 103 -7.92 -5.27 11.75
N THR A 104 -8.91 -5.72 10.98
CA THR A 104 -9.32 -7.13 10.92
C THR A 104 -8.64 -7.89 9.79
N ASN A 105 -8.40 -9.20 9.98
CA ASN A 105 -7.85 -10.06 8.92
C ASN A 105 -8.79 -10.12 7.71
N THR A 106 -10.11 -10.07 7.92
CA THR A 106 -11.11 -10.04 6.85
C THR A 106 -10.93 -8.83 5.95
N GLU A 107 -10.69 -7.66 6.53
CA GLU A 107 -10.44 -6.43 5.77
C GLU A 107 -9.11 -6.48 5.02
N LEU A 108 -8.03 -6.90 5.68
CA LEU A 108 -6.72 -7.06 5.04
C LEU A 108 -6.78 -8.07 3.89
N GLN A 109 -7.52 -9.16 4.05
CA GLN A 109 -7.74 -10.13 2.99
C GLN A 109 -8.58 -9.57 1.84
N ALA A 110 -9.58 -8.73 2.12
CA ALA A 110 -10.33 -8.03 1.07
C ALA A 110 -9.44 -7.09 0.25
N ILE A 111 -8.44 -6.47 0.89
CA ILE A 111 -7.43 -5.62 0.25
C ILE A 111 -6.40 -6.45 -0.55
N ALA A 112 -5.87 -7.52 0.02
CA ALA A 112 -4.80 -8.31 -0.61
C ALA A 112 -5.30 -9.30 -1.67
N GLY A 113 -6.55 -9.79 -1.54
CA GLY A 113 -7.14 -10.83 -2.39
C GLY A 113 -6.64 -12.25 -2.13
N ASP A 114 -5.52 -12.42 -1.45
CA ASP A 114 -4.95 -13.70 -1.02
C ASP A 114 -4.46 -13.56 0.43
N SER A 115 -4.85 -14.51 1.29
CA SER A 115 -4.44 -14.54 2.70
C SER A 115 -2.92 -14.71 2.85
N LYS A 116 -2.23 -15.29 1.87
CA LYS A 116 -0.77 -15.40 1.85
C LYS A 116 -0.05 -14.06 1.72
N ARG A 117 -0.77 -12.99 1.35
CA ARG A 117 -0.22 -11.63 1.16
C ARG A 117 -0.64 -10.68 2.29
N VAL A 118 -1.18 -11.24 3.37
CA VAL A 118 -1.57 -10.52 4.57
C VAL A 118 -0.52 -10.74 5.65
N VAL A 119 -0.05 -9.64 6.25
CA VAL A 119 0.83 -9.67 7.43
C VAL A 119 0.20 -8.81 8.50
N LYS A 120 0.24 -9.24 9.76
CA LYS A 120 -0.23 -8.45 10.90
C LYS A 120 0.85 -8.40 11.98
N VAL A 121 1.09 -7.21 12.52
CA VAL A 121 2.04 -6.96 13.60
C VAL A 121 1.33 -6.27 14.77
N GLY A 122 1.83 -6.45 15.99
CA GLY A 122 1.23 -5.89 17.20
C GLY A 122 1.39 -4.37 17.34
N ASN A 123 2.46 -3.81 16.78
CA ASN A 123 2.79 -2.38 16.84
C ASN A 123 3.79 -2.02 15.73
N TYR A 124 4.14 -0.73 15.63
CA TYR A 124 5.06 -0.23 14.60
C TYR A 124 6.51 -0.70 14.79
N ASP A 125 6.96 -0.97 16.02
CA ASP A 125 8.33 -1.44 16.28
C ASP A 125 8.57 -2.83 15.68
N GLU A 126 7.54 -3.67 15.68
CA GLU A 126 7.55 -5.01 15.10
C GLU A 126 7.64 -5.02 13.56
N LEU A 127 7.41 -3.90 12.86
CA LEU A 127 7.59 -3.82 11.41
C LEU A 127 9.03 -4.18 10.98
N ASN A 128 10.01 -3.87 11.82
CA ASN A 128 11.42 -4.22 11.59
C ASN A 128 11.64 -5.74 11.53
N THR A 129 10.80 -6.52 12.22
CA THR A 129 10.90 -7.99 12.26
C THR A 129 10.38 -8.64 10.98
N ILE A 130 9.40 -8.00 10.33
CA ILE A 130 8.78 -8.52 9.11
C ILE A 130 9.39 -7.97 7.81
N THR A 131 10.31 -7.01 7.88
CA THR A 131 10.85 -6.34 6.69
C THR A 131 11.51 -7.31 5.71
N LYS A 132 12.31 -8.27 6.21
CA LYS A 132 12.95 -9.30 5.37
C LYS A 132 11.93 -10.27 4.75
N PRO A 133 11.03 -10.91 5.54
CA PRO A 133 9.96 -11.73 5.00
C PRO A 133 9.09 -10.97 3.97
N LEU A 134 8.69 -9.74 4.28
CA LEU A 134 7.87 -8.92 3.41
C LEU A 134 8.58 -8.62 2.09
N ALA A 135 9.86 -8.24 2.14
CA ALA A 135 10.67 -8.01 0.95
C ALA A 135 10.73 -9.26 0.05
N GLN A 136 10.93 -10.45 0.64
CA GLN A 136 10.91 -11.72 -0.08
C GLN A 136 9.54 -12.01 -0.71
N MET A 137 8.46 -11.80 0.05
CA MET A 137 7.09 -11.99 -0.44
C MET A 137 6.75 -11.08 -1.62
N THR A 138 7.21 -9.82 -1.58
CA THR A 138 7.00 -8.84 -2.66
C THR A 138 7.93 -9.02 -3.87
N CYS A 139 8.97 -9.85 -3.76
CA CYS A 139 9.92 -10.12 -4.83
C CYS A 139 9.34 -11.15 -5.81
N ILE A 140 8.38 -10.71 -6.63
CA ILE A 140 7.69 -11.54 -7.61
C ILE A 140 8.49 -11.52 -8.91
N SER A 141 9.12 -12.64 -9.26
CA SER A 141 9.66 -12.86 -10.60
C SER A 141 8.57 -13.50 -11.47
N LYS A 142 8.25 -12.89 -12.62
CA LYS A 142 7.56 -13.56 -13.72
C LYS A 142 8.56 -14.12 -14.71
#